data_AF-A0AAD9RC95-F1
#
_entry.id   AF-A0AAD9RC95-F1
#
_cell.length_a   1.000
_cell.length_b   1.000
_cell.length_c   1.000
_cell.angle_alpha   90.00
_cell.angle_beta   90.00
_cell.angle_gamma   90.00
#
_symmetry.space_group_name_H-M   'P 1'
#
loop_
_entity.id
_entity.type
_entity.pdbx_description
1 polymer ?
#
loop_
_entity_poly.entity_id
_entity_poly.type
_entity_poly.pdbx_seq_one_letter_code
_entity_poly.pdbx_strand_id
1 'polypeptide(L)'
;MVIERDDTLQGEQRQTEREVRRDEETREVTSEQRELEKLRAEIEKIRREAEQRERALRSEFEMASVNNRGDPTVLDSVGNELRDSGLPRYSPNIEGNNMNIIEGLANHFKVAQIDVKMPLFDNEDARNPREFLQPSKSVKEMTRMSLYRFIKECPKKNIHEKLMNMEKKVIEKTKCPERELRTIKRVLSRFKCDFKKKWAAASHKEDRFLKKNELWLSISIKLGIQTPKKEIKKIKKFCDLNERSKQCKTKNLRVQVPLEELTYTVHMSQRAAGHADVFNIIKDMTEITPTRASKFRKVISSAKKENLIKKHIPSEALAIFVEGCKVSMLSKKESMRVTETCAEIQLQALLDHTISRLFVYLEEVIEKNCTEDEKQNLELITKWGCDVSQQCQFKPI
;
A
#
# COMPACT_ATOMS: atom_id res chain seq x y z
N MET A 1 27.97 15.15 -66.00
CA MET A 1 28.06 13.71 -65.66
C MET A 1 28.76 13.55 -64.30
N VAL A 2 28.18 14.06 -63.21
CA VAL A 2 28.66 13.86 -61.82
C VAL A 2 27.50 14.14 -60.86
N ILE A 3 26.52 13.25 -60.70
CA ILE A 3 25.53 13.28 -59.58
C ILE A 3 24.98 11.86 -59.34
N GLU A 4 25.78 10.89 -58.89
CA GLU A 4 25.26 9.56 -58.44
C GLU A 4 26.16 8.90 -57.36
N ARG A 5 26.73 9.66 -56.39
CA ARG A 5 27.62 9.09 -55.36
C ARG A 5 27.27 9.36 -53.89
N ASP A 6 26.16 10.05 -53.58
CA ASP A 6 25.87 10.45 -52.18
C ASP A 6 24.98 9.50 -51.38
N ASP A 7 24.20 8.61 -52.01
CA ASP A 7 23.22 7.78 -51.29
C ASP A 7 23.83 6.60 -50.53
N THR A 8 25.06 6.18 -50.87
CA THR A 8 25.72 5.03 -50.23
C THR A 8 26.29 5.39 -48.86
N LEU A 9 26.77 6.62 -48.67
CA LEU A 9 27.38 7.08 -47.41
C LEU A 9 26.35 7.28 -46.29
N GLN A 10 25.11 7.66 -46.61
CA GLN A 10 24.05 7.80 -45.60
C GLN A 10 23.55 6.44 -45.07
N GLY A 11 23.69 5.37 -45.84
CA GLY A 11 23.31 4.02 -45.42
C GLY A 11 24.24 3.46 -44.33
N GLU A 12 25.54 3.67 -44.48
CA GLU A 12 26.56 3.18 -43.54
C GLU A 12 26.52 3.92 -42.20
N GLN A 13 26.29 5.25 -42.21
CA GLN A 13 26.11 6.03 -40.97
C GLN A 13 24.90 5.55 -40.17
N ARG A 14 23.77 5.27 -40.82
CA ARG A 14 22.56 4.76 -40.15
C ARG A 14 22.73 3.34 -39.60
N GLN A 15 23.55 2.51 -40.23
CA GLN A 15 23.87 1.18 -39.69
C GLN A 15 24.75 1.30 -38.44
N THR A 16 25.76 2.17 -38.48
CA THR A 16 26.67 2.41 -37.36
C THR A 16 25.92 2.97 -36.14
N GLU A 17 25.02 3.95 -36.32
CA GLU A 17 24.20 4.50 -35.22
C GLU A 17 23.27 3.46 -34.58
N ARG A 18 22.74 2.51 -35.36
CA ARG A 18 21.89 1.42 -34.84
C ARG A 18 22.68 0.37 -34.08
N GLU A 19 23.97 0.22 -34.38
CA GLU A 19 24.85 -0.68 -33.65
C GLU A 19 25.27 -0.05 -32.32
N VAL A 20 25.67 1.22 -32.32
CA VAL A 20 25.99 1.99 -31.10
C VAL A 20 24.80 2.01 -30.13
N ARG A 21 23.57 2.23 -30.61
CA ARG A 21 22.38 2.20 -29.74
C ARG A 21 22.11 0.83 -29.12
N ARG A 22 22.36 -0.27 -29.86
CA ARG A 22 22.19 -1.63 -29.32
C ARG A 22 23.25 -1.94 -28.26
N ASP A 23 24.48 -1.49 -28.46
CA ASP A 23 25.55 -1.66 -27.48
C ASP A 23 25.31 -0.83 -26.21
N GLU A 24 24.68 0.35 -26.34
CA GLU A 24 24.32 1.18 -25.19
C GLU A 24 23.13 0.60 -24.41
N GLU A 25 22.08 0.13 -25.09
CA GLU A 25 20.94 -0.55 -24.46
C GLU A 25 21.37 -1.82 -23.71
N THR A 26 22.29 -2.61 -24.29
CA THR A 26 22.80 -3.82 -23.61
C THR A 26 23.65 -3.48 -22.40
N ARG A 27 24.45 -2.40 -22.43
CA ARG A 27 25.20 -1.91 -21.26
C ARG A 27 24.26 -1.46 -20.15
N GLU A 28 23.22 -0.71 -20.47
CA GLU A 28 22.24 -0.21 -19.49
C GLU A 28 21.50 -1.39 -18.81
N VAL A 29 21.03 -2.37 -19.58
CA VAL A 29 20.38 -3.57 -19.05
C VAL A 29 21.30 -4.36 -18.12
N THR A 30 22.59 -4.48 -18.45
CA THR A 30 23.54 -5.18 -17.56
C THR A 30 23.83 -4.40 -16.26
N SER A 31 23.77 -3.07 -16.30
CA SER A 31 23.92 -2.22 -15.10
C SER A 31 22.73 -2.37 -14.17
N GLU A 32 21.50 -2.31 -14.69
CA GLU A 32 20.28 -2.51 -13.91
C GLU A 32 20.20 -3.91 -13.28
N GLN A 33 20.61 -4.94 -14.01
CA GLN A 33 20.67 -6.30 -13.49
C GLN A 33 21.64 -6.42 -12.30
N ARG A 34 22.80 -5.76 -12.36
CA ARG A 34 23.77 -5.73 -11.23
C ARG A 34 23.21 -5.03 -10.01
N GLU A 35 22.50 -3.92 -10.18
CA GLU A 35 21.85 -3.22 -9.07
C GLU A 35 20.72 -4.05 -8.43
N LEU A 36 19.92 -4.76 -9.25
CA LEU A 36 18.91 -5.68 -8.75
C LEU A 36 19.51 -6.86 -7.98
N GLU A 37 20.66 -7.39 -8.40
CA GLU A 37 21.37 -8.44 -7.66
C GLU A 37 21.92 -7.95 -6.32
N LYS A 38 22.48 -6.73 -6.27
CA LYS A 38 22.91 -6.10 -5.01
C LYS A 38 21.75 -5.94 -4.02
N LEU A 39 20.61 -5.41 -4.49
CA LEU A 39 19.41 -5.25 -3.65
C LEU A 39 18.86 -6.60 -3.14
N ARG A 40 18.88 -7.64 -3.97
CA ARG A 40 18.48 -9.00 -3.55
C ARG A 40 19.40 -9.54 -2.47
N ALA A 41 20.71 -9.33 -2.60
CA ALA A 41 21.69 -9.76 -1.59
C ALA A 41 21.48 -9.01 -0.26
N GLU A 42 21.17 -7.72 -0.31
CA GLU A 42 20.91 -6.91 0.89
C GLU A 42 19.62 -7.32 1.61
N ILE A 43 18.53 -7.59 0.87
CA ILE A 43 17.29 -8.13 1.45
C ILE A 43 17.54 -9.47 2.14
N GLU A 44 18.31 -10.36 1.52
CA GLU A 44 18.63 -11.67 2.10
C GLU A 44 19.51 -11.54 3.36
N LYS A 45 20.42 -10.56 3.40
CA LYS A 45 21.19 -10.23 4.61
C LYS A 45 20.28 -9.78 5.76
N ILE A 46 19.36 -8.84 5.51
CA ILE A 46 18.40 -8.35 6.51
C ILE A 46 17.53 -9.51 7.03
N ARG A 47 17.10 -10.41 6.14
CA ARG A 47 16.29 -11.57 6.53
C ARG A 47 17.05 -12.52 7.48
N ARG A 48 18.33 -12.80 7.21
CA ARG A 48 19.16 -13.62 8.09
C ARG A 48 19.39 -12.96 9.45
N GLU A 49 19.61 -11.65 9.49
CA GLU A 49 19.75 -10.90 10.75
C GLU A 49 18.44 -10.93 11.57
N ALA A 50 17.28 -10.81 10.93
CA ALA A 50 15.99 -10.93 11.59
C ALA A 50 15.76 -12.35 12.16
N GLU A 51 16.09 -13.40 11.40
CA GLU A 51 16.00 -14.79 11.87
C GLU A 51 16.95 -15.07 13.04
N GLN A 52 18.15 -14.48 13.04
CA GLN A 52 19.09 -14.58 14.17
C GLN A 52 18.55 -13.86 15.42
N ARG A 53 17.98 -12.65 15.28
CA ARG A 53 17.33 -11.95 16.39
C ARG A 53 16.16 -12.71 16.97
N GLU A 54 15.33 -13.33 16.13
CA GLU A 54 14.20 -14.15 16.61
C GLU A 54 14.69 -15.38 17.41
N ARG A 55 15.77 -16.04 16.95
CA ARG A 55 16.39 -17.15 17.71
C ARG A 55 16.98 -16.68 19.03
N ALA A 56 17.62 -15.51 19.07
CA ALA A 56 18.15 -14.93 20.31
C ALA A 56 17.04 -14.65 21.33
N LEU A 57 15.95 -14.00 20.90
CA LEU A 57 14.79 -13.72 21.77
C LEU A 57 14.10 -15.00 22.27
N ARG A 58 13.99 -16.04 21.43
CA ARG A 58 13.47 -17.34 21.87
C ARG A 58 14.38 -17.98 22.92
N SER A 59 15.70 -17.92 22.74
CA SER A 59 16.66 -18.44 23.72
C SER A 59 16.62 -17.66 25.04
N GLU A 60 16.50 -16.34 25.01
CA GLU A 60 16.36 -15.51 26.22
C GLU A 60 15.06 -15.85 26.97
N PHE A 61 13.96 -16.05 26.25
CA PHE A 61 12.68 -16.45 26.83
C PHE A 61 12.75 -17.84 27.49
N GLU A 62 13.40 -18.82 26.85
CA GLU A 62 13.60 -20.16 27.43
C GLU A 62 14.47 -20.10 28.69
N MET A 63 15.55 -19.31 28.69
CA MET A 63 16.40 -19.13 29.86
C MET A 63 15.66 -18.44 31.02
N ALA A 64 14.81 -17.45 30.73
CA ALA A 64 13.98 -16.79 31.75
C ALA A 64 12.92 -17.73 32.34
N SER A 65 12.39 -18.68 31.55
CA SER A 65 11.41 -19.66 32.01
C SER A 65 12.02 -20.71 32.96
N VAL A 66 13.27 -21.10 32.73
CA VAL A 66 13.96 -22.09 33.58
C VAL A 66 14.27 -21.53 34.98
N ASN A 67 14.58 -20.23 35.09
CA ASN A 67 14.92 -19.60 36.37
C ASN A 67 13.71 -19.24 37.26
N ASN A 68 12.48 -19.30 36.74
CA ASN A 68 11.26 -18.98 37.49
C ASN A 68 10.53 -20.22 38.07
N ARG A 69 11.20 -21.38 38.20
CA ARG A 69 10.67 -22.53 38.96
C ARG A 69 11.03 -22.48 40.45
N GLY A 70 11.04 -21.28 41.03
CA GLY A 70 11.14 -21.08 42.47
C GLY A 70 9.75 -21.04 43.10
N ASP A 71 9.39 -22.13 43.77
CA ASP A 71 8.46 -22.24 44.91
C ASP A 71 7.08 -21.52 44.81
N PRO A 72 5.97 -22.24 44.52
CA PRO A 72 4.62 -21.66 44.47
C PRO A 72 4.01 -21.35 45.85
N THR A 73 4.77 -21.43 46.94
CA THR A 73 4.21 -21.54 48.29
C THR A 73 4.31 -20.29 49.15
N VAL A 74 4.23 -19.06 48.62
CA VAL A 74 4.00 -17.86 49.47
C VAL A 74 3.30 -16.76 48.66
N LEU A 75 1.98 -16.80 48.52
CA LEU A 75 1.18 -15.63 48.11
C LEU A 75 -0.28 -15.82 48.54
N ASP A 76 -0.51 -15.84 49.85
CA ASP A 76 -1.83 -15.74 50.47
C ASP A 76 -1.73 -15.01 51.81
N SER A 77 -1.15 -13.80 51.84
CA SER A 77 -1.07 -12.97 53.07
C SER A 77 -0.72 -11.50 52.81
N VAL A 78 -1.28 -10.81 51.81
CA VAL A 78 -1.28 -9.33 51.79
C VAL A 78 -2.52 -8.83 51.04
N GLY A 79 -3.65 -8.79 51.74
CA GLY A 79 -4.91 -8.37 51.13
C GLY A 79 -5.98 -8.05 52.14
N ASN A 80 -5.63 -7.40 53.25
CA ASN A 80 -6.59 -6.81 54.19
C ASN A 80 -5.84 -5.83 55.11
N GLU A 81 -5.69 -4.59 54.67
CA GLU A 81 -5.54 -3.40 55.53
C GLU A 81 -5.38 -2.18 54.63
N LEU A 82 -6.50 -1.52 54.29
CA LEU A 82 -6.58 -0.09 53.91
C LEU A 82 -8.03 0.24 53.52
N ARG A 83 -8.92 0.16 54.51
CA ARG A 83 -10.19 0.88 54.56
C ARG A 83 -10.34 1.46 55.96
N ASP A 84 -9.58 2.50 56.26
CA ASP A 84 -10.02 3.57 57.17
C ASP A 84 -8.94 4.65 57.25
N SER A 85 -9.13 5.72 56.50
CA SER A 85 -8.61 7.04 56.86
C SER A 85 -9.36 8.09 56.05
N GLY A 86 -10.47 8.56 56.59
CA GLY A 86 -11.12 9.76 56.09
C GLY A 86 -10.24 10.98 56.33
N LEU A 87 -9.79 11.63 55.27
CA LEU A 87 -9.32 13.03 55.27
C LEU A 87 -9.58 13.68 53.88
N PRO A 88 -9.70 15.01 53.82
CA PRO A 88 -10.51 15.71 52.82
C PRO A 88 -9.77 16.00 51.52
N ARG A 89 -10.57 16.12 50.44
CA ARG A 89 -10.12 16.52 49.10
C ARG A 89 -9.58 17.94 49.11
N TYR A 90 -8.27 18.07 48.89
CA TYR A 90 -7.63 19.31 48.44
C TYR A 90 -7.14 19.11 47.01
N SER A 91 -7.61 19.96 46.09
CA SER A 91 -7.03 20.15 44.78
C SER A 91 -5.86 21.13 44.87
N PRO A 92 -4.74 20.88 44.17
CA PRO A 92 -3.86 21.96 43.75
C PRO A 92 -3.76 22.05 42.22
N ASN A 93 -3.95 23.27 41.72
CA ASN A 93 -3.35 23.74 40.48
C ASN A 93 -1.83 23.63 40.58
N ILE A 94 -1.17 22.99 39.63
CA ILE A 94 0.26 23.15 39.39
C ILE A 94 0.50 23.22 37.88
N GLU A 95 0.73 24.45 37.41
CA GLU A 95 1.65 24.73 36.32
C GLU A 95 3.08 24.50 36.84
N GLY A 96 3.94 23.85 36.03
CA GLY A 96 5.39 23.93 36.20
C GLY A 96 6.14 22.60 36.32
N ASN A 97 7.00 22.36 35.33
CA ASN A 97 8.23 21.53 35.35
C ASN A 97 8.14 20.04 35.71
N ASN A 98 8.12 19.19 34.68
CA ASN A 98 8.37 17.75 34.79
C ASN A 98 9.58 17.33 33.96
N MET A 99 10.73 17.17 34.61
CA MET A 99 11.91 16.48 34.07
C MET A 99 12.54 15.55 35.12
N ASN A 100 11.73 14.92 35.99
CA ASN A 100 12.21 13.93 36.98
C ASN A 100 11.16 12.85 37.39
N ILE A 101 10.14 12.55 36.57
CA ILE A 101 9.10 11.54 36.91
C ILE A 101 9.30 10.17 36.20
N ILE A 102 10.38 9.97 35.45
CA ILE A 102 10.56 8.72 34.68
C ILE A 102 11.20 7.58 35.50
N GLU A 103 11.86 7.86 36.64
CA GLU A 103 12.52 6.80 37.42
C GLU A 103 11.64 6.14 38.49
N GLY A 104 10.47 6.70 38.81
CA GLY A 104 9.56 6.17 39.85
C GLY A 104 8.52 5.15 39.35
N LEU A 105 8.30 5.03 38.04
CA LEU A 105 7.19 4.23 37.49
C LEU A 105 7.59 2.81 37.03
N ALA A 106 8.88 2.49 37.04
CA ALA A 106 9.37 1.15 36.65
C ALA A 106 9.17 0.07 37.74
N ASN A 107 8.88 0.46 38.99
CA ASN A 107 8.78 -0.46 40.13
C ASN A 107 7.36 -0.70 40.67
N HIS A 108 6.30 -0.37 39.91
CA HIS A 108 4.91 -0.57 40.36
C HIS A 108 4.00 -1.36 39.40
N PHE A 109 4.52 -1.95 38.33
CA PHE A 109 3.76 -2.89 37.50
C PHE A 109 4.19 -4.35 37.78
N LYS A 110 3.86 -4.82 38.98
CA LYS A 110 3.60 -6.24 39.24
C LYS A 110 2.19 -6.38 39.78
N VAL A 111 1.43 -7.27 39.15
CA VAL A 111 0.12 -7.83 39.56
C VAL A 111 -1.14 -7.02 39.23
N ALA A 112 -1.73 -7.35 38.08
CA ALA A 112 -3.13 -7.78 38.02
C ALA A 112 -3.34 -8.55 36.69
N GLN A 113 -3.00 -9.85 36.68
CA GLN A 113 -3.65 -10.77 35.76
C GLN A 113 -5.12 -10.84 36.19
N ILE A 114 -5.95 -9.99 35.60
CA ILE A 114 -7.39 -10.18 35.65
C ILE A 114 -7.66 -11.31 34.68
N ASP A 115 -7.88 -12.50 35.25
CA ASP A 115 -8.42 -13.65 34.56
C ASP A 115 -9.88 -13.32 34.20
N VAL A 116 -10.06 -12.52 33.14
CA VAL A 116 -11.38 -12.27 32.55
C VAL A 116 -11.77 -13.55 31.84
N LYS A 117 -12.41 -14.44 32.61
CA LYS A 117 -13.22 -15.54 32.10
C LYS A 117 -14.32 -14.92 31.22
N MET A 118 -14.01 -14.71 29.95
CA MET A 118 -15.02 -14.35 28.96
C MET A 118 -16.10 -15.44 28.97
N PRO A 119 -17.39 -15.09 29.04
CA PRO A 119 -18.42 -16.07 28.77
C PRO A 119 -18.27 -16.48 27.30
N LEU A 120 -17.78 -17.71 27.11
CA LEU A 120 -18.04 -18.46 25.89
C LEU A 120 -19.55 -18.44 25.71
N PHE A 121 -20.02 -17.77 24.65
CA PHE A 121 -21.35 -18.01 24.14
C PHE A 121 -21.38 -19.46 23.64
N ASP A 122 -21.84 -20.36 24.52
CA ASP A 122 -22.29 -21.69 24.16
C ASP A 122 -23.50 -21.54 23.24
N ASN A 123 -23.26 -21.52 21.94
CA ASN A 123 -24.29 -21.85 20.96
C ASN A 123 -24.53 -23.36 21.02
N GLU A 124 -25.24 -23.79 22.06
CA GLU A 124 -25.97 -25.06 22.07
C GLU A 124 -27.14 -24.97 21.08
N ASP A 125 -26.85 -25.17 19.81
CA ASP A 125 -27.83 -25.62 18.82
C ASP A 125 -27.30 -26.87 18.11
N ALA A 126 -27.01 -27.87 18.94
CA ALA A 126 -26.79 -29.25 18.52
C ALA A 126 -28.16 -29.97 18.39
N ARG A 127 -28.87 -29.76 17.27
CA ARG A 127 -29.87 -30.73 16.77
C ARG A 127 -29.93 -30.75 15.25
N ASN A 128 -29.06 -31.57 14.64
CA ASN A 128 -29.52 -32.63 13.73
C ASN A 128 -28.35 -33.61 13.49
N PRO A 129 -28.40 -34.86 13.97
CA PRO A 129 -27.46 -35.87 13.54
C PRO A 129 -27.77 -36.16 12.07
N ARG A 130 -27.03 -35.53 11.16
CA ARG A 130 -27.05 -35.92 9.75
C ARG A 130 -26.56 -37.35 9.67
N GLU A 131 -27.52 -38.25 9.48
CA GLU A 131 -27.31 -39.60 8.99
C GLU A 131 -26.18 -39.59 7.96
N PHE A 132 -25.11 -40.32 8.30
CA PHE A 132 -24.04 -40.68 7.39
C PHE A 132 -24.64 -41.56 6.28
N LEU A 133 -25.23 -40.91 5.28
CA LEU A 133 -25.67 -41.54 4.04
C LEU A 133 -24.43 -42.12 3.34
N GLN A 134 -24.45 -43.44 3.19
CA GLN A 134 -23.38 -44.24 2.63
C GLN A 134 -22.88 -43.69 1.28
N PRO A 135 -21.55 -43.62 1.08
CA PRO A 135 -20.97 -43.17 -0.17
C PRO A 135 -20.79 -44.35 -1.12
N SER A 136 -21.80 -44.64 -1.95
CA SER A 136 -21.58 -45.46 -3.16
C SER A 136 -22.56 -45.15 -4.28
N LYS A 137 -22.87 -43.86 -4.50
CA LYS A 137 -23.40 -43.46 -5.81
C LYS A 137 -22.27 -43.53 -6.83
N SER A 138 -22.19 -44.66 -7.53
CA SER A 138 -21.29 -44.89 -8.66
C SER A 138 -21.34 -43.68 -9.60
N VAL A 139 -20.25 -42.93 -9.70
CA VAL A 139 -20.13 -41.85 -10.67
C VAL A 139 -20.20 -42.49 -12.06
N LYS A 140 -21.30 -42.28 -12.79
CA LYS A 140 -21.42 -42.76 -14.16
C LYS A 140 -20.51 -41.92 -15.05
N GLU A 141 -19.43 -42.53 -15.52
CA GLU A 141 -18.55 -41.94 -16.52
C GLU A 141 -19.03 -42.31 -17.92
N MET A 142 -18.97 -41.37 -18.85
CA MET A 142 -19.40 -41.56 -20.23
C MET A 142 -18.42 -40.85 -21.16
N THR A 143 -17.89 -41.54 -22.17
CA THR A 143 -16.93 -40.93 -23.11
C THR A 143 -17.61 -39.92 -24.02
N ARG A 144 -16.92 -38.85 -24.41
CA ARG A 144 -17.44 -37.88 -25.39
C ARG A 144 -17.78 -38.54 -26.73
N MET A 145 -17.05 -39.58 -27.11
CA MET A 145 -17.35 -40.42 -28.28
C MET A 145 -18.74 -41.06 -28.19
N SER A 146 -19.14 -41.57 -27.02
CA SER A 146 -20.49 -42.14 -26.87
C SER A 146 -21.60 -41.09 -27.01
N LEU A 147 -21.37 -39.85 -26.54
CA LEU A 147 -22.29 -38.73 -26.76
C LEU A 147 -22.38 -38.37 -28.25
N TYR A 148 -21.25 -38.42 -28.95
CA TYR A 148 -21.21 -38.21 -30.40
C TYR A 148 -22.02 -39.26 -31.17
N ARG A 149 -21.93 -40.54 -30.78
CA ARG A 149 -22.77 -41.61 -31.37
C ARG A 149 -24.27 -41.32 -31.21
N PHE A 150 -24.70 -40.85 -30.04
CA PHE A 150 -26.11 -40.45 -29.85
C PHE A 150 -26.55 -39.29 -30.76
N ILE A 151 -25.64 -38.37 -31.08
CA ILE A 151 -25.90 -37.28 -32.03
C ILE A 151 -26.02 -37.86 -33.46
N LYS A 152 -25.14 -38.78 -33.84
CA LYS A 152 -25.11 -39.41 -35.18
C LYS A 152 -26.34 -40.26 -35.46
N GLU A 153 -26.81 -41.02 -34.47
CA GLU A 153 -28.03 -41.84 -34.55
C GLU A 153 -29.33 -41.04 -34.75
N CYS A 154 -29.29 -39.71 -34.61
CA CYS A 154 -30.47 -38.88 -34.79
C CYS A 154 -30.69 -38.56 -36.29
N PRO A 155 -31.82 -38.94 -36.90
CA PRO A 155 -32.07 -38.75 -38.34
C PRO A 155 -32.34 -37.28 -38.72
N LYS A 156 -32.60 -36.41 -37.74
CA LYS A 156 -32.96 -35.00 -37.96
C LYS A 156 -31.81 -34.23 -38.61
N LYS A 157 -32.10 -33.31 -39.54
CA LYS A 157 -31.04 -32.50 -40.20
C LYS A 157 -30.46 -31.42 -39.28
N ASN A 158 -31.26 -30.85 -38.39
CA ASN A 158 -30.85 -29.72 -37.55
C ASN A 158 -29.98 -30.17 -36.37
N ILE A 159 -28.77 -29.62 -36.26
CA ILE A 159 -27.81 -29.91 -35.19
C ILE A 159 -28.36 -29.63 -33.79
N HIS A 160 -29.19 -28.58 -33.63
CA HIS A 160 -29.78 -28.24 -32.34
C HIS A 160 -30.72 -29.36 -31.87
N GLU A 161 -31.56 -29.86 -32.78
CA GLU A 161 -32.46 -30.97 -32.48
C GLU A 161 -31.71 -32.26 -32.18
N LYS A 162 -30.62 -32.54 -32.91
CA LYS A 162 -29.74 -33.69 -32.60
C LYS A 162 -29.16 -33.59 -31.18
N LEU A 163 -28.73 -32.40 -30.76
CA LEU A 163 -28.19 -32.17 -29.41
C LEU A 163 -29.26 -32.28 -28.33
N MET A 164 -30.51 -31.90 -28.62
CA MET A 164 -31.63 -32.11 -27.69
C MET A 164 -32.00 -33.59 -27.57
N ASN A 165 -31.98 -34.32 -28.68
CA ASN A 165 -32.20 -35.77 -28.68
C ASN A 165 -31.10 -36.52 -27.91
N MET A 166 -29.84 -36.11 -28.06
CA MET A 166 -28.72 -36.65 -27.28
C MET A 166 -28.93 -36.41 -25.78
N GLU A 167 -29.35 -35.21 -25.37
CA GLU A 167 -29.64 -34.92 -23.95
C GLU A 167 -30.74 -35.85 -23.41
N LYS A 168 -31.83 -36.04 -24.16
CA LYS A 168 -32.91 -36.96 -23.78
C LYS A 168 -32.40 -38.40 -23.61
N LYS A 169 -31.62 -38.92 -24.57
CA LYS A 169 -31.02 -40.25 -24.51
C LYS A 169 -30.08 -40.43 -23.32
N VAL A 170 -29.29 -39.40 -22.99
CA VAL A 170 -28.40 -39.44 -21.82
C VAL A 170 -29.20 -39.49 -20.52
N ILE A 171 -30.27 -38.71 -20.40
CA ILE A 171 -31.15 -38.72 -19.21
C ILE A 171 -31.80 -40.10 -19.06
N GLU A 172 -32.33 -40.66 -20.14
CA GLU A 172 -32.96 -41.99 -20.17
C GLU A 172 -31.96 -43.10 -19.78
N LYS A 173 -30.76 -43.10 -20.38
CA LYS A 173 -29.73 -44.11 -20.10
C LYS A 173 -29.15 -44.01 -18.70
N THR A 174 -29.05 -42.80 -18.14
CA THR A 174 -28.48 -42.60 -16.80
C THR A 174 -29.45 -42.94 -15.67
N LYS A 175 -30.76 -43.10 -15.95
CA LYS A 175 -31.81 -43.34 -14.92
C LYS A 175 -31.64 -42.40 -13.71
N CYS A 176 -31.31 -41.14 -13.97
CA CYS A 176 -30.90 -40.19 -12.95
C CYS A 176 -32.13 -39.55 -12.27
N PRO A 177 -32.16 -39.41 -10.93
CA PRO A 177 -33.30 -38.82 -10.24
C PRO A 177 -33.44 -37.32 -10.58
N GLU A 178 -34.66 -36.79 -10.54
CA GLU A 178 -35.01 -35.41 -10.93
C GLU A 178 -34.09 -34.33 -10.32
N ARG A 179 -33.74 -34.49 -9.03
CA ARG A 179 -32.84 -33.59 -8.29
C ARG A 179 -31.45 -33.44 -8.91
N GLU A 180 -30.97 -34.45 -9.64
CA GLU A 180 -29.65 -34.50 -10.26
C GLU A 180 -29.67 -34.04 -11.73
N LEU A 181 -30.84 -33.92 -12.35
CA LEU A 181 -30.96 -33.48 -13.75
C LEU A 181 -30.37 -32.10 -13.97
N ARG A 182 -30.47 -31.18 -13.00
CA ARG A 182 -29.86 -29.84 -13.12
C ARG A 182 -28.34 -29.92 -13.31
N THR A 183 -27.68 -30.85 -12.64
CA THR A 183 -26.22 -31.04 -12.74
C THR A 183 -25.85 -31.64 -14.08
N ILE A 184 -26.56 -32.69 -14.51
CA ILE A 184 -26.36 -33.31 -15.83
C ILE A 184 -26.58 -32.29 -16.95
N LYS A 185 -27.68 -31.53 -16.91
CA LYS A 185 -27.97 -30.47 -17.89
C LYS A 185 -26.86 -29.43 -17.97
N ARG A 186 -26.26 -29.04 -16.84
CA ARG A 186 -25.13 -28.10 -16.81
C ARG A 186 -23.88 -28.69 -17.49
N VAL A 187 -23.55 -29.95 -17.22
CA VAL A 187 -22.41 -30.64 -17.85
C VAL A 187 -22.64 -30.82 -19.34
N LEU A 188 -23.84 -31.24 -19.75
CA LEU A 188 -24.21 -31.38 -21.16
C LEU A 188 -24.24 -30.04 -21.88
N SER A 189 -24.65 -28.95 -21.22
CA SER A 189 -24.60 -27.60 -21.79
C SER A 189 -23.16 -27.17 -22.15
N ARG A 190 -22.19 -27.45 -21.27
CA ARG A 190 -20.76 -27.23 -21.56
C ARG A 190 -20.30 -28.07 -22.75
N PHE A 191 -20.64 -29.36 -22.76
CA PHE A 191 -20.34 -30.26 -23.89
C PHE A 191 -20.95 -29.75 -25.21
N LYS A 192 -22.22 -29.30 -25.21
CA LYS A 192 -22.88 -28.73 -26.41
C LYS A 192 -22.13 -27.51 -26.95
N CYS A 193 -21.67 -26.63 -26.05
CA CYS A 193 -20.89 -25.45 -26.43
C CYS A 193 -19.55 -25.86 -27.09
N ASP A 194 -18.80 -26.76 -26.45
CA ASP A 194 -17.51 -27.23 -26.95
C ASP A 194 -17.66 -28.00 -28.28
N PHE A 195 -18.69 -28.85 -28.38
CA PHE A 195 -19.02 -29.58 -29.58
C PHE A 195 -19.31 -28.64 -30.75
N LYS A 196 -20.16 -27.62 -30.56
CA LYS A 196 -20.47 -26.63 -31.61
C LYS A 196 -19.21 -25.92 -32.12
N LYS A 197 -18.34 -25.48 -31.20
CA LYS A 197 -17.06 -24.83 -31.56
C LYS A 197 -16.17 -25.76 -32.38
N LYS A 198 -16.02 -27.01 -31.94
CA LYS A 198 -15.17 -28.01 -32.63
C LYS A 198 -15.77 -28.48 -33.96
N TRP A 199 -17.10 -28.56 -34.04
CA TRP A 199 -17.83 -28.91 -35.26
C TRP A 199 -17.68 -27.82 -36.34
N ALA A 200 -17.82 -26.55 -35.94
CA ALA A 200 -17.55 -25.40 -36.82
C ALA A 200 -16.08 -25.36 -37.27
N ALA A 201 -15.13 -25.59 -36.36
CA ALA A 201 -13.69 -25.64 -36.67
C ALA A 201 -13.29 -26.82 -37.58
N ALA A 202 -14.16 -27.82 -37.73
CA ALA A 202 -14.01 -28.92 -38.68
C ALA A 202 -14.79 -28.68 -39.99
N SER A 203 -15.25 -27.45 -40.22
CA SER A 203 -16.05 -27.08 -41.40
C SER A 203 -17.30 -27.95 -41.57
N HIS A 204 -17.88 -28.41 -40.45
CA HIS A 204 -19.05 -29.30 -40.45
C HIS A 204 -18.84 -30.64 -41.20
N LYS A 205 -17.59 -31.06 -41.45
CA LYS A 205 -17.27 -32.35 -42.08
C LYS A 205 -16.94 -33.39 -41.01
N GLU A 206 -17.62 -34.53 -41.07
CA GLU A 206 -17.51 -35.61 -40.08
C GLU A 206 -16.09 -36.17 -40.00
N ASP A 207 -15.50 -36.57 -41.12
CA ASP A 207 -14.16 -37.18 -41.14
C ASP A 207 -13.09 -36.24 -40.56
N ARG A 208 -13.20 -34.95 -40.91
CA ARG A 208 -12.29 -33.91 -40.39
C ARG A 208 -12.50 -33.71 -38.88
N PHE A 209 -13.74 -33.77 -38.41
CA PHE A 209 -14.05 -33.63 -36.99
C PHE A 209 -13.48 -34.80 -36.17
N LEU A 210 -13.67 -36.04 -36.64
CA LEU A 210 -13.17 -37.25 -35.99
C LEU A 210 -11.64 -37.25 -35.92
N LYS A 211 -10.97 -37.02 -37.06
CA LYS A 211 -9.50 -36.99 -37.13
C LYS A 211 -8.87 -35.89 -36.26
N LYS A 212 -9.46 -34.69 -36.24
CA LYS A 212 -8.91 -33.54 -35.48
C LYS A 212 -9.20 -33.60 -33.97
N ASN A 213 -10.26 -34.28 -33.54
CA ASN A 213 -10.72 -34.26 -32.15
C ASN A 213 -10.73 -35.64 -31.47
N GLU A 214 -10.01 -36.62 -32.01
CA GLU A 214 -9.93 -37.98 -31.48
C GLU A 214 -9.60 -38.01 -29.97
N LEU A 215 -8.54 -37.32 -29.56
CA LEU A 215 -8.16 -37.20 -28.15
C LEU A 215 -9.29 -36.58 -27.31
N TRP A 216 -9.94 -35.53 -27.79
CA TRP A 216 -11.05 -34.90 -27.07
C TRP A 216 -12.25 -35.84 -26.91
N LEU A 217 -12.53 -36.65 -27.94
CA LEU A 217 -13.62 -37.65 -27.95
C LEU A 217 -13.33 -38.84 -27.02
N SER A 218 -12.06 -39.20 -26.84
CA SER A 218 -11.65 -40.30 -25.96
C SER A 218 -11.83 -40.00 -24.46
N ILE A 219 -11.73 -38.73 -24.06
CA ILE A 219 -11.84 -38.30 -22.67
C ILE A 219 -13.24 -38.59 -22.09
N SER A 220 -13.29 -39.15 -20.89
CA SER A 220 -14.53 -39.40 -20.15
C SER A 220 -15.10 -38.10 -19.55
N ILE A 221 -16.43 -38.00 -19.56
CA ILE A 221 -17.19 -36.98 -18.83
C ILE A 221 -17.83 -37.68 -17.64
N LYS A 222 -17.61 -37.12 -16.45
CA LYS A 222 -18.26 -37.56 -15.21
C LYS A 222 -19.67 -36.96 -15.16
N LEU A 223 -20.70 -37.80 -15.29
CA LEU A 223 -22.12 -37.40 -15.24
C LEU A 223 -22.74 -37.58 -13.85
N GLY A 224 -21.92 -37.52 -12.79
CA GLY A 224 -22.37 -37.63 -11.40
C GLY A 224 -22.43 -36.29 -10.67
N ILE A 225 -23.04 -36.29 -9.49
CA ILE A 225 -22.84 -35.26 -8.48
C ILE A 225 -21.33 -35.23 -8.21
N GLN A 226 -20.61 -34.30 -8.84
CA GLN A 226 -19.43 -33.79 -8.20
C GLN A 226 -19.99 -33.20 -6.91
N THR A 227 -19.85 -33.90 -5.78
CA THR A 227 -19.79 -33.19 -4.51
C THR A 227 -18.80 -32.10 -4.82
N PRO A 228 -19.18 -30.81 -4.81
CA PRO A 228 -18.22 -29.78 -5.12
C PRO A 228 -17.10 -30.07 -4.15
N LYS A 229 -15.96 -30.59 -4.65
CA LYS A 229 -14.69 -30.36 -4.00
C LYS A 229 -14.70 -28.86 -4.04
N LYS A 230 -15.14 -28.26 -2.93
CA LYS A 230 -14.99 -26.84 -2.71
C LYS A 230 -13.49 -26.75 -2.80
N GLU A 231 -12.98 -26.46 -3.99
CA GLU A 231 -11.75 -25.72 -4.11
C GLU A 231 -12.01 -24.59 -3.16
N ILE A 232 -11.36 -24.68 -2.00
CA ILE A 232 -11.48 -23.69 -0.95
C ILE A 232 -10.99 -22.46 -1.65
N LYS A 233 -11.92 -21.67 -2.21
CA LYS A 233 -11.62 -20.39 -2.82
C LYS A 233 -10.82 -19.70 -1.75
N LYS A 234 -9.52 -19.46 -2.00
CA LYS A 234 -8.60 -18.89 -1.02
C LYS A 234 -9.36 -17.75 -0.35
N ILE A 235 -9.73 -17.94 0.92
CA ILE A 235 -10.56 -16.97 1.61
C ILE A 235 -9.64 -15.79 1.81
N LYS A 236 -9.82 -14.75 1.01
CA LYS A 236 -9.10 -13.50 1.17
C LYS A 236 -9.29 -13.02 2.61
N LYS A 237 -8.21 -12.57 3.25
CA LYS A 237 -8.29 -11.95 4.58
C LYS A 237 -9.21 -10.73 4.49
N PHE A 238 -9.86 -10.37 5.59
CA PHE A 238 -10.85 -9.29 5.58
C PHE A 238 -10.28 -7.97 5.03
N CYS A 239 -9.03 -7.64 5.36
CA CYS A 239 -8.34 -6.44 4.88
C CYS A 239 -8.20 -6.38 3.35
N ASP A 240 -8.03 -7.54 2.69
CA ASP A 240 -7.79 -7.67 1.24
C ASP A 240 -9.07 -7.69 0.40
N LEU A 241 -10.24 -7.61 1.05
CA LEU A 241 -11.53 -7.58 0.37
C LEU A 241 -11.82 -6.17 -0.18
N ASN A 242 -12.55 -6.12 -1.29
CA ASN A 242 -13.13 -4.86 -1.75
C ASN A 242 -14.24 -4.40 -0.78
N GLU A 243 -14.53 -3.10 -0.82
CA GLU A 243 -15.47 -2.45 0.09
C GLU A 243 -16.87 -3.09 0.07
N ARG A 244 -17.40 -3.40 -1.12
CA ARG A 244 -18.68 -4.10 -1.27
C ARG A 244 -18.70 -5.45 -0.55
N SER A 245 -17.61 -6.22 -0.63
CA SER A 245 -17.50 -7.52 0.04
C SER A 245 -17.36 -7.37 1.54
N LYS A 246 -16.62 -6.35 2.03
CA LYS A 246 -16.55 -6.02 3.46
C LYS A 246 -17.94 -5.72 4.00
N GLN A 247 -18.70 -4.86 3.31
CA GLN A 247 -20.08 -4.51 3.67
C GLN A 247 -21.04 -5.69 3.66
N CYS A 248 -20.92 -6.61 2.69
CA CYS A 248 -21.71 -7.83 2.67
C CYS A 248 -21.37 -8.75 3.85
N LYS A 249 -20.09 -8.90 4.19
CA LYS A 249 -19.66 -9.72 5.33
C LYS A 249 -20.08 -9.13 6.67
N THR A 250 -20.02 -7.81 6.84
CA THR A 250 -20.43 -7.12 8.07
C THR A 250 -21.92 -6.79 8.12
N LYS A 251 -22.71 -7.17 7.11
CA LYS A 251 -24.15 -6.87 7.06
C LYS A 251 -24.89 -7.45 8.26
N ASN A 252 -24.60 -8.68 8.64
CA ASN A 252 -25.26 -9.34 9.77
C ASN A 252 -24.92 -8.62 11.10
N LEU A 253 -23.64 -8.33 11.34
CA LEU A 253 -23.18 -7.60 12.53
C LEU A 253 -23.85 -6.22 12.68
N ARG A 254 -23.99 -5.46 11.58
CA ARG A 254 -24.65 -4.14 11.60
C ARG A 254 -26.16 -4.18 11.86
N VAL A 255 -26.80 -5.32 11.64
CA VAL A 255 -28.24 -5.49 11.89
C VAL A 255 -28.50 -5.98 13.30
N GLN A 256 -27.60 -6.82 13.83
CA GLN A 256 -27.79 -7.45 15.14
C GLN A 256 -27.26 -6.61 16.30
N VAL A 257 -26.15 -5.90 16.11
CA VAL A 257 -25.45 -5.20 17.19
C VAL A 257 -25.78 -3.71 17.16
N PRO A 258 -26.24 -3.10 18.27
CA PRO A 258 -26.50 -1.67 18.34
C PRO A 258 -25.21 -0.85 18.13
N LEU A 259 -25.37 0.40 17.68
CA LEU A 259 -24.25 1.25 17.30
C LEU A 259 -23.32 1.56 18.49
N GLU A 260 -23.90 1.70 19.67
CA GLU A 260 -23.21 2.02 20.91
C GLU A 260 -22.24 0.89 21.29
N GLU A 261 -22.68 -0.36 21.18
CA GLU A 261 -21.86 -1.55 21.44
C GLU A 261 -20.77 -1.73 20.37
N LEU A 262 -21.09 -1.48 19.09
CA LEU A 262 -20.08 -1.45 18.03
C LEU A 262 -19.02 -0.37 18.27
N THR A 263 -19.42 0.79 18.80
CA THR A 263 -18.49 1.89 19.10
C THR A 263 -17.60 1.54 20.29
N TYR A 264 -18.17 0.98 21.35
CA TYR A 264 -17.43 0.54 22.54
C TYR A 264 -16.44 -0.59 22.21
N THR A 265 -16.83 -1.56 21.38
CA THR A 265 -15.92 -2.64 20.94
C THR A 265 -14.76 -2.10 20.09
N VAL A 266 -15.01 -1.11 19.23
CA VAL A 266 -13.93 -0.39 18.53
C VAL A 266 -13.00 0.32 19.52
N HIS A 267 -13.54 1.00 20.53
CA HIS A 267 -12.74 1.65 21.58
C HIS A 267 -11.81 0.66 22.29
N MET A 268 -12.34 -0.48 22.74
CA MET A 268 -11.57 -1.48 23.46
C MET A 268 -10.52 -2.16 22.58
N SER A 269 -10.86 -2.48 21.33
CA SER A 269 -9.91 -3.08 20.39
C SER A 269 -8.74 -2.16 20.04
N GLN A 270 -8.97 -0.85 19.90
CA GLN A 270 -7.89 0.12 19.64
C GLN A 270 -6.96 0.27 20.86
N ARG A 271 -7.51 0.30 22.07
CA ARG A 271 -6.71 0.32 23.30
C ARG A 271 -5.87 -0.96 23.46
N ALA A 272 -6.47 -2.13 23.23
CA ALA A 272 -5.77 -3.41 23.31
C ALA A 272 -4.63 -3.52 22.28
N ALA A 273 -4.76 -2.87 21.13
CA ALA A 273 -3.72 -2.77 20.11
C ALA A 273 -2.62 -1.72 20.44
N GLY A 274 -2.75 -0.96 21.53
CA GLY A 274 -1.81 0.10 21.91
C GLY A 274 -2.01 1.42 21.14
N HIS A 275 -3.13 1.60 20.43
CA HIS A 275 -3.42 2.79 19.63
C HIS A 275 -4.19 3.85 20.44
N ALA A 276 -3.57 4.39 21.48
CA ALA A 276 -4.19 5.33 22.41
C ALA A 276 -4.69 6.62 21.72
N ASP A 277 -3.90 7.18 20.80
CA ASP A 277 -4.26 8.40 20.07
C ASP A 277 -5.48 8.19 19.16
N VAL A 278 -5.52 7.07 18.44
CA VAL A 278 -6.66 6.71 17.58
C VAL A 278 -7.92 6.54 18.43
N PHE A 279 -7.81 5.88 19.58
CA PHE A 279 -8.91 5.77 20.53
C PHE A 279 -9.44 7.15 20.97
N ASN A 280 -8.56 8.06 21.37
CA ASN A 280 -8.96 9.41 21.81
C ASN A 280 -9.68 10.17 20.69
N ILE A 281 -9.20 10.06 19.45
CA ILE A 281 -9.84 10.69 18.28
C ILE A 281 -11.23 10.10 18.02
N ILE A 282 -11.39 8.77 18.06
CA ILE A 282 -12.69 8.12 17.84
C ILE A 282 -13.66 8.54 18.93
N LYS A 283 -13.23 8.46 20.21
CA LYS A 283 -14.03 8.90 21.36
C LYS A 283 -14.50 10.33 21.21
N ASP A 284 -13.59 11.23 20.83
CA ASP A 284 -13.90 12.64 20.59
C ASP A 284 -14.93 12.85 19.47
N MET A 285 -14.91 12.00 18.44
CA MET A 285 -15.86 12.05 17.32
C MET A 285 -17.22 11.45 17.65
N THR A 286 -17.28 10.39 18.47
CA THR A 286 -18.52 9.64 18.74
C THR A 286 -19.24 10.13 19.99
N GLU A 287 -18.53 10.46 21.07
CA GLU A 287 -19.13 10.74 22.39
C GLU A 287 -19.31 12.24 22.67
N ILE A 288 -18.37 13.10 22.27
CA ILE A 288 -18.38 14.50 22.72
C ILE A 288 -19.33 15.34 21.88
N THR A 289 -19.13 15.42 20.57
CA THR A 289 -20.06 16.11 19.68
C THR A 289 -19.83 15.71 18.22
N PRO A 290 -20.87 15.35 17.44
CA PRO A 290 -20.72 15.03 16.02
C PRO A 290 -20.15 16.20 15.19
N THR A 291 -20.25 17.43 15.69
CA THR A 291 -19.64 18.63 15.06
C THR A 291 -18.11 18.63 15.12
N ARG A 292 -17.49 17.87 16.05
CA ARG A 292 -16.04 17.77 16.17
C ARG A 292 -15.42 17.07 14.97
N ALA A 293 -16.10 16.07 14.40
CA ALA A 293 -15.68 15.44 13.13
C ALA A 293 -15.61 16.46 11.98
N SER A 294 -16.54 17.42 11.92
CA SER A 294 -16.52 18.51 10.94
C SER A 294 -15.36 19.49 11.18
N LYS A 295 -15.00 19.76 12.44
CA LYS A 295 -13.83 20.58 12.79
C LYS A 295 -12.53 19.89 12.33
N PHE A 296 -12.35 18.61 12.65
CA PHE A 296 -11.19 17.84 12.16
C PHE A 296 -11.11 17.85 10.63
N ARG A 297 -12.24 17.66 9.94
CA ARG A 297 -12.29 17.76 8.48
C ARG A 297 -11.87 19.13 7.97
N LYS A 298 -12.33 20.22 8.58
CA LYS A 298 -11.93 21.59 8.21
C LYS A 298 -10.43 21.80 8.39
N VAL A 299 -9.88 21.42 9.54
CA VAL A 299 -8.43 21.53 9.82
C VAL A 299 -7.62 20.72 8.80
N ILE A 300 -7.99 19.47 8.54
CA ILE A 300 -7.30 18.63 7.55
C ILE A 300 -7.41 19.22 6.14
N SER A 301 -8.58 19.73 5.74
CA SER A 301 -8.77 20.36 4.43
C SER A 301 -7.99 21.67 4.31
N SER A 302 -7.93 22.49 5.36
CA SER A 302 -7.12 23.70 5.40
C SER A 302 -5.63 23.38 5.34
N ALA A 303 -5.16 22.41 6.13
CA ALA A 303 -3.78 21.95 6.10
C ALA A 303 -3.40 21.34 4.74
N LYS A 304 -4.32 20.62 4.09
CA LYS A 304 -4.12 20.13 2.71
C LYS A 304 -4.09 21.26 1.68
N LYS A 305 -4.85 22.34 1.91
CA LYS A 305 -4.85 23.54 1.06
C LYS A 305 -3.56 24.35 1.22
N GLU A 306 -3.01 24.39 2.44
CA GLU A 306 -1.72 25.01 2.74
C GLU A 306 -0.54 24.17 2.23
N ASN A 307 -0.65 22.83 2.28
CA ASN A 307 0.35 21.90 1.76
C ASN A 307 0.12 21.47 0.29
N LEU A 308 -0.86 22.06 -0.38
CA LEU A 308 -0.96 22.01 -1.83
C LEU A 308 0.21 22.86 -2.32
N ILE A 309 1.37 22.21 -2.47
CA ILE A 309 2.59 22.75 -3.07
C ILE A 309 2.13 23.61 -4.24
N LYS A 310 2.16 24.93 -4.07
CA LYS A 310 1.86 25.84 -5.16
C LYS A 310 2.88 25.48 -6.22
N LYS A 311 2.42 24.87 -7.31
CA LYS A 311 3.27 24.66 -8.47
C LYS A 311 3.59 26.06 -8.99
N HIS A 312 4.78 26.55 -8.62
CA HIS A 312 5.24 27.84 -9.07
C HIS A 312 5.30 27.84 -10.59
N ILE A 313 4.82 28.93 -11.19
CA ILE A 313 4.98 29.18 -12.63
C ILE A 313 6.49 29.22 -12.90
N PRO A 314 7.01 28.78 -14.07
CA PRO A 314 8.44 28.79 -14.34
C PRO A 314 9.12 30.13 -14.04
N SER A 315 8.44 31.26 -14.23
CA SER A 315 8.92 32.60 -13.86
C SER A 315 9.00 32.84 -12.36
N GLU A 316 8.03 32.35 -11.57
CA GLU A 316 8.06 32.44 -10.10
C GLU A 316 9.12 31.51 -9.51
N ALA A 317 9.28 30.30 -10.06
CA ALA A 317 10.33 29.38 -9.65
C ALA A 317 11.72 29.97 -9.96
N LEU A 318 11.87 30.62 -11.12
CA LEU A 318 13.09 31.35 -11.48
C LEU A 318 13.32 32.53 -10.55
N ALA A 319 12.27 33.29 -10.18
CA ALA A 319 12.37 34.40 -9.23
C ALA A 319 12.83 33.90 -7.85
N ILE A 320 12.27 32.81 -7.32
CA ILE A 320 12.69 32.21 -6.05
C ILE A 320 14.13 31.69 -6.14
N PHE A 321 14.54 31.11 -7.27
CA PHE A 321 15.91 30.62 -7.48
C PHE A 321 16.91 31.78 -7.59
N VAL A 322 16.53 32.88 -8.24
CA VAL A 322 17.34 34.10 -8.38
C VAL A 322 17.36 34.94 -7.11
N GLU A 323 16.29 34.92 -6.30
CA GLU A 323 16.26 35.49 -4.95
C GLU A 323 17.10 34.64 -3.98
N GLY A 324 17.06 33.31 -4.12
CA GLY A 324 17.93 32.38 -3.39
C GLY A 324 19.40 32.51 -3.79
N CYS A 325 19.67 32.73 -5.08
CA CYS A 325 20.98 33.05 -5.63
C CYS A 325 21.11 34.58 -5.78
N LYS A 326 21.24 35.30 -4.66
CA LYS A 326 21.60 36.74 -4.47
C LYS A 326 22.36 37.43 -5.64
N VAL A 327 21.74 37.57 -6.81
CA VAL A 327 22.32 38.21 -8.01
C VAL A 327 21.35 39.26 -8.56
N SER A 328 20.06 39.20 -8.22
CA SER A 328 19.11 40.29 -8.55
C SER A 328 19.28 41.56 -7.71
N MET A 329 20.16 41.53 -6.70
CA MET A 329 20.53 42.71 -5.91
C MET A 329 21.86 43.33 -6.34
N LEU A 330 22.38 43.05 -7.54
CA LEU A 330 23.40 43.92 -8.10
C LEU A 330 22.71 45.21 -8.56
N SER A 331 22.87 46.25 -7.73
CA SER A 331 22.97 47.67 -8.06
C SER A 331 22.38 48.07 -9.42
N LYS A 332 21.35 48.93 -9.41
CA LYS A 332 20.71 49.57 -10.59
C LYS A 332 21.58 49.41 -11.85
N LYS A 333 21.07 48.70 -12.86
CA LYS A 333 21.81 48.35 -14.11
C LYS A 333 22.58 49.51 -14.74
N GLU A 334 22.17 50.74 -14.47
CA GLU A 334 22.80 51.99 -14.93
C GLU A 334 24.19 52.27 -14.33
N SER A 335 24.58 51.60 -13.24
CA SER A 335 25.84 51.86 -12.50
C SER A 335 26.98 50.89 -12.81
N MET A 336 26.72 49.88 -13.65
CA MET A 336 27.70 48.86 -14.05
C MET A 336 27.94 48.94 -15.55
N ARG A 337 29.21 49.11 -15.94
CA ARG A 337 29.65 49.08 -17.34
C ARG A 337 30.51 47.83 -17.55
N VAL A 338 30.04 46.94 -18.40
CA VAL A 338 30.81 45.76 -18.80
C VAL A 338 31.29 45.98 -20.22
N THR A 339 32.61 45.91 -20.42
CA THR A 339 33.26 45.88 -21.72
C THR A 339 33.79 44.47 -21.98
N GLU A 340 34.31 44.22 -23.19
CA GLU A 340 34.90 42.92 -23.56
C GLU A 340 36.07 42.50 -22.66
N THR A 341 36.73 43.45 -22.00
CA THR A 341 37.97 43.22 -21.23
C THR A 341 37.89 43.61 -19.76
N CYS A 342 36.87 44.38 -19.35
CA CYS A 342 36.70 44.79 -17.95
C CYS A 342 35.22 44.91 -17.54
N ALA A 343 34.96 44.76 -16.25
CA ALA A 343 33.69 45.14 -15.64
C ALA A 343 33.97 46.22 -14.60
N GLU A 344 33.34 47.37 -14.77
CA GLU A 344 33.48 48.54 -13.90
C GLU A 344 32.15 48.82 -13.21
N ILE A 345 32.21 49.13 -11.92
CA ILE A 345 31.06 49.55 -11.13
C ILE A 345 31.39 50.86 -10.44
N GLN A 346 30.44 51.79 -10.42
CA GLN A 346 30.60 53.01 -9.63
C GLN A 346 30.64 52.65 -8.14
N LEU A 347 31.77 52.97 -7.49
CA LEU A 347 31.99 52.64 -6.08
C LEU A 347 30.87 53.16 -5.18
N GLN A 348 30.37 54.38 -5.44
CA GLN A 348 29.27 54.96 -4.68
C GLN A 348 27.99 54.12 -4.79
N ALA A 349 27.65 53.65 -5.99
CA ALA A 349 26.46 52.82 -6.18
C ALA A 349 26.56 51.46 -5.46
N LEU A 350 27.76 50.89 -5.39
CA LEU A 350 28.03 49.68 -4.61
C LEU A 350 27.90 49.95 -3.10
N LEU A 351 28.43 51.08 -2.65
CA LEU A 351 28.35 51.55 -1.27
C LEU A 351 26.91 51.79 -0.83
N ASP A 352 26.16 52.60 -1.56
CA ASP A 352 24.75 52.92 -1.28
C ASP A 352 23.90 51.65 -1.22
N HIS A 353 24.16 50.71 -2.11
CA HIS A 353 23.50 49.42 -2.12
C HIS A 353 23.85 48.59 -0.87
N THR A 354 25.13 48.58 -0.49
CA THR A 354 25.61 47.86 0.71
C THR A 354 25.02 48.47 1.98
N ILE A 355 24.95 49.79 2.05
CA ILE A 355 24.32 50.56 3.12
C ILE A 355 22.85 50.18 3.22
N SER A 356 22.12 50.23 2.11
CA SER A 356 20.69 49.89 2.07
C SER A 356 20.44 48.47 2.62
N ARG A 357 21.31 47.51 2.28
CA ARG A 357 21.22 46.14 2.81
C ARG A 357 21.54 46.03 4.29
N LEU A 358 22.54 46.76 4.77
CA LEU A 358 22.86 46.82 6.19
C LEU A 358 21.70 47.42 6.99
N PHE A 359 21.06 48.47 6.46
CA PHE A 359 19.87 49.06 7.08
C PHE A 359 18.73 48.07 7.21
N VAL A 360 18.40 47.30 6.16
CA VAL A 360 17.35 46.27 6.24
C VAL A 360 17.69 45.19 7.27
N TYR A 361 18.95 44.76 7.32
CA TYR A 361 19.36 43.73 8.28
C TYR A 361 19.38 44.24 9.73
N LEU A 362 19.74 45.50 9.93
CA LEU A 362 19.85 46.14 11.23
C LEU A 362 18.60 46.92 11.62
N GLU A 363 17.54 46.88 10.81
CA GLU A 363 16.33 47.70 10.97
C GLU A 363 15.75 47.54 12.38
N GLU A 364 15.55 46.30 12.83
CA GLU A 364 15.05 46.02 14.18
C GLU A 364 15.96 46.56 15.29
N VAL A 365 17.28 46.55 15.08
CA VAL A 365 18.26 47.01 16.06
C VAL A 365 18.33 48.53 16.09
N ILE A 366 18.26 49.18 14.93
CA ILE A 366 18.29 50.64 14.78
C ILE A 366 16.96 51.23 15.28
N GLU A 367 15.82 50.61 14.96
CA GLU A 367 14.51 51.06 15.43
C GLU A 367 14.36 50.96 16.96
N LYS A 368 14.94 49.92 17.56
CA LYS A 368 14.82 49.69 18.99
C LYS A 368 15.78 50.56 19.82
N ASN A 369 16.95 50.90 19.29
CA ASN A 369 18.03 51.51 20.08
C ASN A 369 18.35 52.96 19.70
N CYS A 370 17.89 53.48 18.56
CA CYS A 370 18.18 54.85 18.12
C CYS A 370 16.92 55.72 18.06
N THR A 371 17.06 56.97 18.48
CA THR A 371 16.03 58.01 18.31
C THR A 371 15.98 58.53 16.87
N GLU A 372 14.87 59.15 16.46
CA GLU A 372 14.72 59.68 15.08
C GLU A 372 15.79 60.72 14.71
N ASP A 373 16.21 61.56 15.66
CA ASP A 373 17.27 62.55 15.44
C ASP A 373 18.64 61.87 15.24
N GLU A 374 18.91 60.78 15.94
CA GLU A 374 20.13 59.98 15.74
C GLU A 374 20.11 59.26 14.39
N LYS A 375 18.95 58.74 13.96
CA LYS A 375 18.77 58.08 12.66
C LYS A 375 19.12 59.01 11.49
N GLN A 376 18.78 60.30 11.59
CA GLN A 376 19.10 61.29 10.55
C GLN A 376 20.60 61.65 10.49
N ASN A 377 21.35 61.37 11.57
CA ASN A 377 22.76 61.73 11.70
C ASN A 377 23.70 60.52 11.73
N LEU A 378 23.24 59.35 11.29
CA LEU A 378 24.08 58.14 11.24
C LEU A 378 25.17 58.29 10.17
N GLU A 379 26.43 58.17 10.60
CA GLU A 379 27.60 58.15 9.73
C GLU A 379 28.14 56.72 9.61
N LEU A 380 28.21 56.20 8.37
CA LEU A 380 28.81 54.89 8.14
C LEU A 380 30.32 55.02 7.91
N ILE A 381 31.09 54.56 8.88
CA ILE A 381 32.55 54.43 8.75
C ILE A 381 32.86 53.04 8.16
N THR A 382 33.32 53.00 6.92
CA THR A 382 33.70 51.75 6.23
C THR A 382 35.21 51.59 6.16
N LYS A 383 35.71 50.37 6.40
CA LYS A 383 37.10 49.98 6.18
C LYS A 383 37.17 49.04 4.99
N TRP A 384 37.93 49.42 3.97
CA TRP A 384 38.13 48.63 2.76
C TRP A 384 39.52 47.99 2.76
N GLY A 385 39.59 46.73 2.37
CA GLY A 385 40.84 46.02 2.12
C GLY A 385 40.76 45.34 0.75
N CYS A 386 41.84 45.44 -0.02
CA CYS A 386 42.00 44.66 -1.23
C CYS A 386 42.99 43.54 -0.92
N ASP A 387 42.51 42.30 -0.83
CA ASP A 387 43.38 41.15 -0.64
C ASP A 387 43.77 40.57 -2.00
N VAL A 388 45.07 40.42 -2.24
CA VAL A 388 45.58 39.88 -3.49
C VAL A 388 45.52 38.36 -3.42
N SER A 389 44.39 37.79 -3.78
CA SER A 389 44.30 36.34 -3.97
C SER A 389 45.04 35.93 -5.25
N GLN A 390 46.06 35.06 -5.14
CA GLN A 390 46.69 34.46 -6.31
C GLN A 390 45.71 33.48 -6.96
N GLN A 391 45.02 33.90 -8.02
CA GLN A 391 44.19 33.00 -8.82
C GLN A 391 45.08 32.21 -9.78
N CYS A 392 44.99 30.88 -9.75
CA CYS A 392 45.64 30.01 -10.73
C CYS A 392 45.08 30.34 -12.12
N GLN A 393 45.94 30.85 -13.02
CA GLN A 393 45.57 31.07 -14.41
C GLN A 393 45.10 29.76 -15.03
N PHE A 394 43.87 29.72 -15.53
CA PHE A 394 43.41 28.62 -16.39
C PHE A 394 44.20 28.67 -17.69
N LYS A 395 44.79 27.53 -18.08
CA LYS A 395 45.45 27.40 -19.39
C LYS A 395 44.40 27.67 -20.48
N PRO A 396 44.64 28.62 -21.39
CA PRO A 396 43.76 28.78 -22.56
C PRO A 396 43.82 27.47 -23.37
N ILE A 397 42.64 26.96 -23.73
CA ILE A 397 42.46 25.79 -24.61
C ILE A 397 42.76 26.21 -26.05
#